data_AF-A0A957C2C1-F1
#
_entry.id   AF-A0A957C2C1-F1
#
_cell.length_a   1.000
_cell.length_b   1.000
_cell.length_c   1.000
_cell.angle_alpha   90.00
_cell.angle_beta   90.00
_cell.angle_gamma   90.00
#
_symmetry.space_group_name_H-M   'P 1'
#
loop_
_entity.id
_entity.type
_entity.pdbx_description
1 polymer ?
#
loop_
_entity_poly.entity_id
_entity_poly.type
_entity_poly.pdbx_seq_one_letter_code
_entity_poly.pdbx_strand_id
1 'polypeptide(L)'
;MQTTSFALNDFIATMNTTAGQERAEMYANILKLVALRDSTAVAAVPDCALETQLRMVDAMSMAVATFQGYFNGDLESLGNTIGDVSAQLDQAIAEQEDLIARLEGQFTQQNNSQ
;
A
#
# COMPACT_ATOMS: atom_id res chain seq x y z
N MET A 1 11.08 4.31 6.37
CA MET A 1 9.66 4.03 6.69
C MET A 1 8.73 5.21 6.40
N GLN A 2 9.11 6.46 6.67
CA GLN A 2 8.27 7.63 6.33
C GLN A 2 7.92 7.70 4.83
N THR A 3 8.88 7.39 3.94
CA THR A 3 8.66 7.31 2.47
C THR A 3 7.62 6.25 2.08
N THR A 4 7.63 5.10 2.77
CA THR A 4 6.66 4.01 2.56
C THR A 4 5.26 4.44 2.97
N SER A 5 5.12 5.12 4.11
CA SER A 5 3.83 5.65 4.57
C SER A 5 3.24 6.69 3.61
N PHE A 6 4.06 7.60 3.06
CA PHE A 6 3.59 8.55 2.04
C PHE A 6 3.14 7.84 0.76
N ALA A 7 3.92 6.88 0.25
CA ALA A 7 3.57 6.13 -0.95
C ALA A 7 2.26 5.34 -0.78
N LEU A 8 2.04 4.79 0.42
CA LEU A 8 0.84 4.02 0.72
C LEU A 8 -0.42 4.89 0.83
N ASN A 9 -0.32 6.05 1.50
CA ASN A 9 -1.42 7.03 1.56
C ASN A 9 -1.80 7.52 0.16
N ASP A 10 -0.80 7.84 -0.66
CA ASP A 10 -1.01 8.22 -2.06
C ASP A 10 -1.63 7.08 -2.87
N PHE A 11 -1.27 5.83 -2.57
CA PHE A 11 -1.84 4.66 -3.23
C PHE A 11 -3.32 4.50 -2.89
N ILE A 12 -3.69 4.54 -1.61
CA ILE A 12 -5.08 4.44 -1.14
C ILE A 12 -5.93 5.57 -1.74
N ALA A 13 -5.44 6.81 -1.70
CA ALA A 13 -6.15 7.95 -2.27
C ALA A 13 -6.35 7.81 -3.79
N THR A 14 -5.31 7.35 -4.50
CA THR A 14 -5.38 7.11 -5.96
C THR A 14 -6.34 5.96 -6.27
N MET A 15 -6.31 4.88 -5.49
CA MET A 15 -7.20 3.73 -5.65
C MET A 15 -8.67 4.14 -5.47
N ASN A 16 -8.99 4.84 -4.40
CA ASN A 16 -10.35 5.31 -4.11
C ASN A 16 -10.87 6.27 -5.19
N THR A 17 -9.98 7.14 -5.69
CA THR A 17 -10.32 8.02 -6.83
C THR A 17 -10.59 7.22 -8.09
N THR A 18 -9.72 6.25 -8.42
CA THR A 18 -9.85 5.41 -9.62
C THR A 18 -11.13 4.58 -9.58
N ALA A 19 -11.51 4.05 -8.41
CA ALA A 19 -12.73 3.26 -8.25
C ALA A 19 -14.02 4.04 -8.58
N GLY A 20 -14.00 5.37 -8.48
CA GLY A 20 -15.12 6.24 -8.80
C GLY A 20 -15.13 6.79 -10.24
N GLN A 21 -14.12 6.46 -11.05
CA GLN A 21 -13.99 6.99 -12.41
C GLN A 21 -14.68 6.12 -13.46
N GLU A 22 -14.96 6.72 -14.61
CA GLU A 22 -15.31 5.98 -15.82
C GLU A 22 -14.08 5.22 -16.35
N ARG A 23 -14.31 4.04 -16.94
CA ARG A 23 -13.22 3.14 -17.38
C ARG A 23 -12.21 3.85 -18.28
N ALA A 24 -12.67 4.72 -19.18
CA ALA A 24 -11.81 5.45 -20.11
C ALA A 24 -10.81 6.41 -19.44
N GLU A 25 -11.07 6.83 -18.21
CA GLU A 25 -10.28 7.82 -17.47
C GLU A 25 -9.27 7.18 -16.49
N MET A 26 -9.37 5.86 -16.27
CA MET A 26 -8.59 5.16 -15.25
C MET A 26 -7.12 4.98 -15.61
N TYR A 27 -6.76 5.00 -16.90
CA TYR A 27 -5.43 4.58 -17.38
C TYR A 27 -4.27 5.28 -16.65
N ALA A 28 -4.33 6.60 -16.54
CA ALA A 28 -3.27 7.38 -15.87
C ALA A 28 -3.15 7.02 -14.39
N ASN A 29 -4.28 6.79 -13.71
CA ASN A 29 -4.28 6.42 -12.30
C ASN A 29 -3.81 4.97 -12.08
N ILE A 30 -4.12 4.04 -12.99
CA ILE A 30 -3.58 2.68 -12.96
C ILE A 30 -2.04 2.70 -13.06
N LEU A 31 -1.49 3.51 -13.96
CA LEU A 31 -0.03 3.69 -14.04
C LEU A 31 0.55 4.30 -12.75
N LYS A 32 -0.16 5.24 -12.13
CA LYS A 32 0.25 5.80 -10.84
C LYS A 32 0.23 4.76 -9.73
N LEU A 33 -0.80 3.91 -9.65
CA LEU A 33 -0.89 2.80 -8.69
C LEU A 33 0.28 1.83 -8.86
N VAL A 34 0.62 1.45 -10.11
CA VAL A 34 1.79 0.63 -10.43
C VAL A 34 3.07 1.28 -9.90
N ALA A 35 3.29 2.56 -10.19
CA ALA A 35 4.50 3.26 -9.78
C ALA A 35 4.63 3.34 -8.24
N LEU A 36 3.52 3.57 -7.53
CA LEU A 36 3.49 3.62 -6.07
C LEU A 36 3.77 2.25 -5.43
N ARG A 37 3.20 1.18 -6.00
CA ARG A 37 3.51 -0.20 -5.59
C ARG A 37 4.99 -0.49 -5.78
N ASP A 38 5.55 -0.18 -6.95
CA ASP A 38 6.95 -0.49 -7.25
C ASP A 38 7.91 0.30 -6.36
N SER A 39 7.60 1.58 -6.11
CA SER A 39 8.33 2.41 -5.13
C SER A 39 8.29 1.81 -3.73
N THR A 40 7.13 1.30 -3.32
CA THR A 40 6.94 0.64 -2.02
C THR A 40 7.72 -0.67 -1.93
N ALA A 41 7.77 -1.46 -3.01
CA ALA A 41 8.47 -2.74 -3.05
C ALA A 41 9.99 -2.61 -2.98
N VAL A 42 10.56 -1.54 -3.53
CA VAL A 42 12.01 -1.31 -3.52
C VAL A 42 12.50 -0.46 -2.33
N ALA A 43 11.58 0.05 -1.51
CA ALA A 43 11.93 0.82 -0.34
C ALA A 43 12.73 -0.03 0.65
N ALA A 44 13.87 0.48 1.12
CA ALA A 44 14.65 -0.20 2.15
C ALA A 44 13.88 -0.18 3.49
N VAL A 45 13.65 -1.36 4.05
CA VAL A 45 13.07 -1.55 5.39
C VAL A 45 14.00 -2.41 6.25
N PRO A 46 13.99 -2.24 7.58
CA PRO A 46 14.71 -3.16 8.46
C PRO A 46 14.09 -4.57 8.38
N ASP A 47 14.87 -5.61 8.69
CA ASP A 47 14.42 -7.02 8.60
C ASP A 47 13.13 -7.29 9.39
N CYS A 48 12.96 -6.62 10.54
CA CYS A 48 11.75 -6.74 11.36
C CYS A 48 10.48 -6.17 10.71
N ALA A 49 10.61 -5.36 9.66
CA ALA A 49 9.52 -4.74 8.91
C ALA A 49 9.30 -5.39 7.53
N LEU A 50 10.17 -6.34 7.13
CA LEU A 50 10.13 -6.94 5.80
C LEU A 50 8.83 -7.70 5.55
N GLU A 51 8.34 -8.47 6.53
CA GLU A 51 7.09 -9.22 6.39
C GLU A 51 5.90 -8.29 6.18
N THR A 52 5.81 -7.21 6.96
CA THR A 52 4.76 -6.19 6.80
C THR A 52 4.86 -5.51 5.43
N GLN A 53 6.06 -5.21 4.95
CA GLN A 53 6.27 -4.66 3.62
C GLN A 53 5.77 -5.59 2.51
N LEU A 54 6.06 -6.89 2.60
CA LEU A 54 5.59 -7.87 1.62
C LEU A 54 4.06 -7.92 1.59
N ARG A 55 3.39 -7.95 2.75
CA ARG A 55 1.93 -7.91 2.83
C ARG A 55 1.33 -6.65 2.21
N MET A 56 1.95 -5.48 2.43
CA MET A 56 1.54 -4.24 1.77
C MET A 56 1.65 -4.34 0.26
N VAL A 57 2.81 -4.79 -0.25
CA VAL A 57 3.07 -4.90 -1.69
C VAL A 57 2.13 -5.91 -2.36
N ASP A 58 1.79 -7.01 -1.68
CA ASP A 58 0.84 -8.00 -2.18
C ASP A 58 -0.58 -7.42 -2.32
N ALA A 59 -1.05 -6.69 -1.29
CA ALA A 59 -2.34 -6.00 -1.34
C ALA A 59 -2.38 -4.94 -2.46
N MET A 60 -1.31 -4.14 -2.60
CA MET A 60 -1.18 -3.17 -3.69
C MET A 60 -1.17 -3.85 -5.07
N SER A 61 -0.50 -5.00 -5.20
CA SER A 61 -0.46 -5.79 -6.43
C SER A 61 -1.84 -6.30 -6.81
N MET A 62 -2.62 -6.76 -5.84
CA MET A 62 -3.99 -7.22 -6.03
C MET A 62 -4.91 -6.08 -6.53
N ALA A 63 -4.81 -4.89 -5.95
CA ALA A 63 -5.55 -3.72 -6.44
C ALA A 63 -5.16 -3.38 -7.88
N VAL A 64 -3.86 -3.30 -8.19
CA VAL A 64 -3.37 -3.00 -9.55
C VAL A 64 -3.91 -4.01 -10.55
N ALA A 65 -3.81 -5.30 -10.26
CA ALA A 65 -4.31 -6.36 -11.13
C ALA A 65 -5.83 -6.27 -11.35
N THR A 66 -6.58 -5.93 -10.30
CA THR A 66 -8.04 -5.75 -10.37
C THR A 66 -8.42 -4.58 -11.28
N PHE A 67 -7.77 -3.43 -11.13
CA PHE A 67 -8.02 -2.29 -12.01
C PHE A 67 -7.60 -2.55 -13.45
N GLN A 68 -6.47 -3.23 -13.67
CA GLN A 68 -6.02 -3.61 -15.02
C GLN A 68 -7.03 -4.56 -15.68
N GLY A 69 -7.48 -5.59 -14.97
CA GLY A 69 -8.49 -6.52 -15.47
C GLY A 69 -9.81 -5.80 -15.80
N TYR A 70 -10.27 -4.90 -14.93
CA TYR A 70 -11.48 -4.12 -15.20
C TYR A 70 -11.30 -3.18 -16.39
N PHE A 71 -10.17 -2.49 -16.49
CA PHE A 71 -9.86 -1.59 -17.60
C PHE A 71 -9.77 -2.32 -18.94
N ASN A 72 -9.13 -3.48 -18.98
CA ASN A 72 -9.00 -4.31 -20.18
C ASN A 72 -10.30 -5.01 -20.57
N GLY A 73 -11.31 -5.01 -19.69
CA GLY A 73 -12.57 -5.72 -19.89
C GLY A 73 -12.53 -7.21 -19.53
N ASP A 74 -11.45 -7.67 -18.90
CA ASP A 74 -11.31 -9.02 -18.34
C ASP A 74 -12.18 -9.20 -17.08
N LEU A 75 -12.48 -8.10 -16.38
CA LEU A 75 -13.41 -8.06 -15.24
C LEU A 75 -14.60 -7.14 -15.57
N GLU A 76 -15.81 -7.61 -15.27
CA GLU A 76 -17.04 -6.84 -15.47
C GLU A 76 -17.23 -5.75 -14.41
N SER A 77 -16.68 -5.92 -13.22
CA SER A 77 -16.74 -4.94 -12.13
C SER A 77 -15.51 -5.03 -11.23
N LEU A 78 -15.24 -3.97 -10.48
CA LEU A 78 -14.23 -3.96 -9.42
C LEU A 78 -14.68 -4.77 -8.18
N GLY A 79 -15.98 -5.06 -8.07
CA GLY A 79 -16.56 -5.88 -7.01
C GLY A 79 -16.26 -5.38 -5.59
N ASN A 80 -16.21 -6.31 -4.64
CA ASN A 80 -15.80 -6.05 -3.25
C ASN A 80 -14.27 -6.04 -3.08
N THR A 81 -13.51 -6.40 -4.12
CA THR A 81 -12.05 -6.57 -4.05
C THR A 81 -11.34 -5.29 -3.63
N ILE A 82 -11.83 -4.11 -4.02
CA ILE A 82 -11.27 -2.83 -3.57
C ILE A 82 -11.50 -2.61 -2.08
N GLY A 83 -12.65 -3.01 -1.55
CA GLY A 83 -12.93 -2.97 -0.11
C GLY A 83 -12.02 -3.91 0.68
N ASP A 84 -11.82 -5.13 0.17
CA ASP A 84 -10.94 -6.12 0.79
C ASP A 84 -9.48 -5.65 0.78
N VAL A 85 -9.01 -5.06 -0.34
CA VAL A 85 -7.66 -4.49 -0.43
C VAL A 85 -7.49 -3.31 0.52
N SER A 86 -8.46 -2.40 0.62
CA SER A 86 -8.41 -1.30 1.60
C SER A 86 -8.25 -1.82 3.02
N ALA A 87 -9.03 -2.83 3.41
CA ALA A 87 -8.93 -3.42 4.74
C ALA A 87 -7.56 -4.08 5.00
N GLN A 88 -6.98 -4.75 4.00
CA GLN A 88 -5.64 -5.32 4.10
C GLN A 88 -4.55 -4.24 4.25
N LEU A 89 -4.68 -3.15 3.50
CA LEU A 89 -3.74 -2.02 3.58
C LEU A 89 -3.84 -1.32 4.94
N ASP A 90 -5.04 -1.08 5.46
CA ASP A 90 -5.26 -0.50 6.78
C ASP A 90 -4.63 -1.36 7.90
N GLN A 91 -4.78 -2.69 7.81
CA GLN A 91 -4.13 -3.60 8.76
C GLN A 91 -2.61 -3.49 8.68
N ALA A 92 -2.05 -3.47 7.48
CA ALA A 92 -0.60 -3.42 7.30
C ALA A 92 -0.01 -2.06 7.74
N ILE A 93 -0.77 -0.96 7.63
CA ILE A 93 -0.42 0.35 8.21
C ILE A 93 -0.33 0.23 9.72
N ALA A 94 -1.36 -0.31 10.37
CA ALA A 94 -1.39 -0.43 11.82
C ALA A 94 -0.22 -1.29 12.34
N GLU A 95 0.11 -2.39 11.65
CA GLU A 95 1.27 -3.22 11.96
C GLU A 95 2.60 -2.46 11.79
N GLN A 96 2.73 -1.64 10.73
CA GLN A 96 3.91 -0.81 10.51
C GLN A 96 4.06 0.27 11.60
N GLU A 97 2.97 0.92 12.01
CA GLU A 97 2.96 1.94 13.06
C GLU A 97 3.33 1.37 14.43
N ASP A 98 2.80 0.19 14.79
CA ASP A 98 3.21 -0.52 16.02
C ASP A 98 4.71 -0.82 16.02
N LEU A 99 5.23 -1.29 14.89
CA LEU A 99 6.65 -1.59 14.77
C LEU A 99 7.52 -0.33 14.90
N ILE A 100 7.11 0.79 14.29
CA ILE A 100 7.78 2.09 14.44
C ILE A 100 7.81 2.50 15.91
N ALA A 101 6.67 2.47 16.59
CA ALA A 101 6.56 2.87 18.00
C ALA A 101 7.46 1.99 18.90
N ARG A 102 7.52 0.68 18.64
CA ARG A 102 8.40 -0.25 19.36
C ARG A 102 9.88 0.05 19.13
N LEU A 103 10.28 0.36 17.90
CA LEU A 103 11.67 0.70 17.57
C LEU A 103 12.08 2.03 18.21
N GLU A 104 11.22 3.04 18.17
CA GLU A 104 11.44 4.34 18.83
C GLU A 104 11.55 4.18 20.36
N GLY A 105 10.71 3.34 20.96
CA GLY A 105 10.78 3.01 22.37
C GLY A 105 12.09 2.33 22.77
N GLN A 106 12.58 1.38 21.97
CA GLN A 106 13.87 0.71 22.20
C GLN A 106 15.05 1.69 22.08
N PHE A 107 15.04 2.57 21.07
CA PHE A 107 16.07 3.59 20.87
C PHE A 107 16.13 4.56 22.05
N THR A 108 14.98 5.00 22.54
CA THR A 108 14.89 5.94 23.67
C THR A 108 15.39 5.29 24.97
N GLN A 109 15.09 4.01 25.20
CA GLN A 109 15.57 3.27 26.37
C GLN A 109 17.09 3.03 26.31
N GLN A 110 17.65 2.70 25.15
CA GLN A 110 19.10 2.56 24.98
C GLN A 110 19.86 3.86 25.21
N ASN A 111 19.33 5.00 24.76
CA ASN A 111 19.96 6.30 24.98
C ASN A 111 19.86 6.79 26.44
N ASN A 112 18.85 6.37 27.20
CA ASN A 112 18.69 6.72 28.62
C ASN A 112 19.39 5.73 29.58
N SER A 113 20.00 4.67 29.07
CA SER A 113 20.76 3.69 29.85
C SER A 113 22.28 3.78 29.66
N GLN A 114 22.75 4.88 29.04
CA GLN A 114 24.14 5.35 29.04
C GLN A 114 24.31 6.54 29.98
#